data_AF-A0A6B3DXS8-F1
#
_entry.id   AF-A0A6B3DXS8-F1
#
_cell.length_a   1.000
_cell.length_b   1.000
_cell.length_c   1.000
_cell.angle_alpha   90.00
_cell.angle_beta   90.00
_cell.angle_gamma   90.00
#
_symmetry.space_group_name_H-M   'P 1'
#
loop_
_entity.id
_entity.type
_entity.pdbx_description
1 polymer ?
#
loop_
_entity_poly.entity_id
_entity_poly.type
_entity_poly.pdbx_seq_one_letter_code
_entity_poly.pdbx_strand_id
1 'polypeptide(L)'
;MLLGAAVGDALGVPYEFAAVLGADQRPEMIGGGLGPYEPGEYSDDTQMQVCIAEVAATGADLRAPEALDAVAANFHRWLDGGASDVGAQTRAVLRAAGQASGAAGAA
;
A
#
# COMPACT_ATOMS: atom_id res chain seq x y z
N MET A 1 -8.26 -6.89 11.72
CA MET A 1 -7.44 -5.67 11.60
C MET A 1 -7.39 -5.17 10.15
N LEU A 2 -7.08 -6.01 9.15
CA LEU A 2 -6.98 -5.61 7.74
C LEU A 2 -8.21 -4.85 7.20
N LEU A 3 -9.42 -5.37 7.41
CA LEU A 3 -10.64 -4.68 6.94
C LEU A 3 -10.82 -3.29 7.57
N GLY A 4 -10.48 -3.12 8.85
CA GLY A 4 -10.57 -1.83 9.52
C GLY A 4 -9.55 -0.83 8.98
N ALA A 5 -8.35 -1.28 8.64
CA ALA A 5 -7.34 -0.44 7.98
C ALA A 5 -7.81 0.00 6.58
N ALA A 6 -8.32 -0.93 5.77
CA ALA A 6 -8.87 -0.61 4.44
C ALA A 6 -10.06 0.35 4.49
N VAL A 7 -10.95 0.18 5.47
CA VAL A 7 -12.06 1.11 5.72
C VAL A 7 -11.55 2.50 6.10
N GLY A 8 -10.50 2.58 6.94
CA GLY A 8 -9.90 3.85 7.33
C GLY A 8 -9.22 4.57 6.16
N ASP A 9 -8.48 3.82 5.35
CA ASP A 9 -7.82 4.28 4.13
C ASP A 9 -8.85 4.84 3.13
N ALA A 10 -9.84 4.03 2.70
CA ALA A 10 -10.86 4.47 1.76
C ALA A 10 -11.71 5.67 2.26
N LEU A 11 -11.90 5.79 3.58
CA LEU A 11 -12.56 6.95 4.17
C LEU A 11 -11.66 8.21 4.16
N GLY A 12 -10.34 8.03 4.24
CA GLY A 12 -9.34 9.10 4.28
C GLY A 12 -8.96 9.64 2.90
N VAL A 13 -8.98 8.80 1.86
CA VAL A 13 -8.61 9.15 0.47
C VAL A 13 -9.16 10.51 -0.01
N PRO A 14 -10.46 10.84 0.15
CA PRO A 14 -11.00 12.10 -0.37
C PRO A 14 -10.45 13.36 0.33
N TYR A 15 -9.85 13.20 1.51
CA TYR A 15 -9.50 14.27 2.43
C TYR A 15 -7.99 14.47 2.60
N GLU A 16 -7.18 13.71 1.88
CA GLU A 16 -5.72 13.87 1.90
C GLU A 16 -5.32 15.28 1.42
N PHE A 17 -4.56 16.01 2.25
CA PHE A 17 -4.20 17.42 2.04
C PHE A 17 -5.37 18.41 1.89
N ALA A 18 -6.61 17.98 2.16
CA ALA A 18 -7.77 18.84 2.17
C ALA A 18 -7.88 19.66 3.46
N ALA A 19 -8.79 20.63 3.47
CA ALA A 19 -9.15 21.33 4.70
C ALA A 19 -9.81 20.36 5.70
N VAL A 20 -9.55 20.58 6.99
CA VAL A 20 -10.22 19.84 8.06
C VAL A 20 -11.74 20.05 7.95
N LEU A 21 -12.48 18.95 8.07
CA LEU A 21 -13.93 18.98 8.06
C LEU A 21 -14.48 19.85 9.21
N GLY A 22 -15.52 20.63 8.90
CA GLY A 22 -16.28 21.38 9.89
C GLY A 22 -17.02 20.46 10.87
N ALA A 23 -17.45 21.01 12.00
CA ALA A 23 -18.13 20.25 13.06
C ALA A 23 -19.48 19.65 12.62
N ASP A 24 -20.08 20.19 11.57
CA ASP A 24 -21.34 19.75 10.96
C ASP A 24 -21.14 18.77 9.79
N GLN A 25 -19.90 18.55 9.35
CA GLN A 25 -19.57 17.64 8.26
C GLN A 25 -19.20 16.25 8.80
N ARG A 26 -19.63 15.20 8.09
CA ARG A 26 -19.25 13.81 8.38
C ARG A 26 -18.39 13.28 7.23
N PRO A 27 -17.31 12.54 7.52
CA PRO A 27 -16.50 11.93 6.47
C PRO A 27 -17.30 10.80 5.80
N GLU A 28 -17.16 10.70 4.48
CA GLU A 28 -17.81 9.72 3.62
C GLU A 28 -16.81 9.17 2.60
N MET A 29 -16.98 7.92 2.17
CA MET A 29 -16.10 7.27 1.19
C MET A 29 -16.47 7.68 -0.24
N ILE A 30 -16.20 8.93 -0.60
CA ILE A 30 -16.65 9.52 -1.88
C ILE A 30 -15.64 9.39 -3.02
N GLY A 31 -14.46 8.80 -2.78
CA GLY A 31 -13.37 8.71 -3.77
C GLY A 31 -12.71 10.06 -4.06
N GLY A 32 -12.01 10.17 -5.19
CA GLY A 32 -11.27 11.37 -5.59
C GLY A 32 -9.97 11.57 -4.80
N GLY A 33 -9.76 12.75 -4.24
CA GLY A 33 -8.50 13.11 -3.57
C GLY A 33 -7.37 13.40 -4.57
N LEU A 34 -6.17 12.88 -4.30
CA LEU A 34 -5.01 13.06 -5.18
C LEU A 34 -5.03 12.15 -6.43
N GLY A 35 -5.91 11.15 -6.46
CA GLY A 35 -6.03 10.17 -7.54
C GLY A 35 -7.43 10.07 -8.13
N PRO A 36 -7.62 9.26 -9.18
CA PRO A 36 -8.93 8.99 -9.79
C PRO A 36 -9.68 7.88 -9.03
N TYR A 37 -9.67 7.91 -7.70
CA TYR A 37 -10.25 6.85 -6.87
C TYR A 37 -11.78 6.88 -6.93
N GLU A 38 -12.39 5.69 -7.05
CA GLU A 38 -13.85 5.52 -6.97
C GLU A 38 -14.34 5.57 -5.51
N PRO A 39 -15.64 5.81 -5.26
CA PRO A 39 -16.22 5.72 -3.93
C PRO A 39 -15.94 4.38 -3.24
N GLY A 40 -15.25 4.42 -2.09
CA GLY A 40 -14.86 3.22 -1.33
C GLY A 40 -13.56 2.56 -1.79
N GLU A 41 -12.88 3.11 -2.80
CA GLU A 41 -11.56 2.64 -3.22
C GLU A 41 -10.48 3.12 -2.24
N TYR A 42 -9.56 2.22 -1.91
CA TYR A 42 -8.44 2.42 -0.99
C TYR A 42 -7.14 2.76 -1.75
N SER A 43 -6.20 3.43 -1.08
CA SER A 43 -4.94 3.88 -1.69
C SER A 43 -3.81 2.82 -1.61
N ASP A 44 -2.58 3.29 -1.84
CA ASP A 44 -1.34 2.55 -1.65
C ASP A 44 -1.18 1.94 -0.25
N ASP A 45 -1.74 2.56 0.80
CA ASP A 45 -1.72 2.03 2.16
C ASP A 45 -2.28 0.60 2.23
N THR A 46 -3.48 0.38 1.69
CA THR A 46 -4.10 -0.94 1.64
C THR A 46 -3.49 -1.83 0.57
N GLN A 47 -3.15 -1.28 -0.61
CA GLN A 47 -2.53 -2.08 -1.68
C GLN A 47 -1.19 -2.70 -1.22
N MET A 48 -0.38 -1.94 -0.49
CA MET A 48 0.87 -2.43 0.11
C MET A 48 0.62 -3.44 1.24
N GLN A 49 -0.41 -3.22 2.07
CA GLN A 49 -0.79 -4.22 3.09
C GLN A 49 -1.19 -5.56 2.46
N VAL A 50 -1.90 -5.54 1.34
CA VAL A 50 -2.27 -6.76 0.60
C VAL A 50 -1.02 -7.51 0.13
N CYS A 51 0.00 -6.81 -0.38
CA CYS A 51 1.27 -7.44 -0.79
C CYS A 51 1.91 -8.25 0.35
N ILE A 52 1.83 -7.76 1.59
CA ILE A 52 2.33 -8.46 2.79
C ILE A 52 1.37 -9.59 3.19
N ALA A 53 0.07 -9.31 3.21
CA ALA A 53 -0.97 -10.23 3.68
C ALA A 53 -1.06 -11.48 2.81
N GLU A 54 -0.83 -11.38 1.51
CA GLU A 54 -0.79 -12.53 0.58
C GLU A 54 0.30 -13.54 0.98
N VAL A 55 1.49 -13.07 1.35
CA VAL A 55 2.57 -13.95 1.83
C VAL A 55 2.22 -14.52 3.21
N ALA A 56 1.72 -13.67 4.11
CA ALA A 56 1.34 -14.09 5.46
C ALA A 56 0.25 -15.19 5.43
N ALA A 57 -0.72 -15.10 4.52
CA ALA A 57 -1.81 -16.05 4.36
C ALA A 57 -1.33 -17.46 3.97
N THR A 58 -0.11 -17.61 3.44
CA THR A 58 0.49 -18.92 3.16
C THR A 58 0.94 -19.66 4.43
N GLY A 59 0.98 -18.98 5.58
CA GLY A 59 1.53 -19.49 6.83
C GLY A 59 3.05 -19.33 6.96
N ALA A 60 3.70 -18.61 6.03
CA ALA A 60 5.12 -18.30 6.09
C ALA A 60 5.48 -17.45 7.33
N ASP A 61 6.64 -17.71 7.91
CA ASP A 61 7.23 -16.82 8.91
C ASP A 61 7.79 -15.58 8.21
N LEU A 62 7.13 -14.42 8.38
CA LEU A 62 7.53 -13.16 7.74
C LEU A 62 8.90 -12.63 8.19
N ARG A 63 9.57 -13.28 9.14
CA ARG A 63 10.95 -12.97 9.53
C ARG A 63 11.97 -13.77 8.71
N ALA A 64 11.54 -14.81 8.00
CA ALA A 64 12.39 -15.62 7.15
C ALA A 64 12.79 -14.83 5.88
N PRO A 65 14.05 -14.91 5.43
CA PRO A 65 14.51 -14.22 4.22
C PRO A 65 13.64 -14.48 3.00
N GLU A 66 13.22 -15.73 2.79
CA GLU A 66 12.41 -16.13 1.64
C GLU A 66 11.02 -15.47 1.66
N ALA A 67 10.44 -15.27 2.85
CA ALA A 67 9.18 -14.57 3.01
C ALA A 67 9.34 -13.07 2.74
N LEU A 68 10.44 -12.47 3.20
CA LEU A 68 10.77 -11.07 2.91
C LEU A 68 10.99 -10.85 1.41
N ASP A 69 11.69 -11.75 0.73
CA ASP A 69 11.90 -11.70 -0.72
C ASP A 69 10.57 -11.86 -1.48
N ALA A 70 9.67 -12.73 -1.02
CA ALA A 70 8.33 -12.87 -1.59
C ALA A 70 7.51 -11.58 -1.44
N VAL A 71 7.56 -10.92 -0.28
CA VAL A 71 6.92 -9.61 -0.06
C VAL A 71 7.53 -8.55 -0.97
N ALA A 72 8.86 -8.49 -1.09
CA ALA A 72 9.54 -7.57 -1.98
C ALA A 72 9.13 -7.79 -3.45
N ALA A 73 9.02 -9.05 -3.89
CA ALA A 73 8.53 -9.39 -5.21
C ALA A 73 7.06 -8.95 -5.41
N ASN A 74 6.21 -9.06 -4.39
CA ASN A 74 4.83 -8.55 -4.44
C ASN A 74 4.80 -7.02 -4.60
N PHE A 75 5.62 -6.29 -3.85
CA PHE A 75 5.73 -4.83 -4.00
C PHE A 75 6.22 -4.42 -5.39
N HIS A 76 7.18 -5.14 -5.97
CA HIS A 76 7.63 -4.89 -7.34
C HIS A 76 6.52 -5.12 -8.37
N ARG A 77 5.80 -6.24 -8.27
CA ARG A 77 4.65 -6.51 -9.16
C ARG A 77 3.57 -5.45 -9.01
N TRP A 78 3.28 -4.99 -7.80
CA TRP A 78 2.34 -3.91 -7.55
C TRP A 78 2.82 -2.58 -8.18
N LEU A 79 4.07 -2.20 -7.94
CA LEU A 79 4.67 -0.97 -8.46
C LEU A 79 4.64 -0.91 -10.00
N ASP A 80 4.93 -2.04 -10.66
CA ASP A 80 4.98 -2.13 -12.12
C ASP A 80 3.60 -2.38 -12.75
N GLY A 81 2.68 -3.00 -12.00
CA GLY A 81 1.45 -3.59 -12.50
C GLY A 81 0.17 -2.80 -12.24
N GLY A 82 0.21 -1.73 -11.43
CA GLY A 82 -0.98 -0.89 -11.24
C GLY A 82 -1.07 -0.11 -9.93
N ALA A 83 0.06 0.27 -9.31
CA ALA A 83 0.02 1.15 -8.15
C ALA A 83 -0.72 2.46 -8.46
N SER A 84 -1.79 2.74 -7.69
CA SER A 84 -2.64 3.93 -7.89
C SER A 84 -1.95 5.21 -7.40
N ASP A 85 -1.20 5.11 -6.32
CA ASP A 85 -0.25 6.11 -5.84
C ASP A 85 0.96 5.40 -5.22
N VAL A 86 2.09 6.11 -5.06
CA VAL A 86 3.24 5.62 -4.29
C VAL A 86 4.00 6.81 -3.72
N GLY A 87 4.10 6.88 -2.39
CA GLY A 87 4.95 7.85 -1.71
C GLY A 87 6.40 7.87 -2.26
N ALA A 88 6.98 9.06 -2.37
CA ALA A 88 8.28 9.27 -3.04
C ALA A 88 9.41 8.42 -2.47
N GLN A 89 9.47 8.26 -1.14
CA GLN A 89 10.48 7.43 -0.48
C GLN A 89 10.28 5.94 -0.78
N THR A 90 9.04 5.44 -0.70
CA THR A 90 8.70 4.04 -1.04
C THR A 90 9.11 3.74 -2.47
N ARG A 91 8.77 4.63 -3.42
CA ARG A 91 9.16 4.51 -4.82
C ARG A 91 10.68 4.47 -5.00
N ALA A 92 11.41 5.32 -4.29
CA ALA A 92 12.87 5.36 -4.37
C ALA A 92 13.51 4.06 -3.87
N VAL A 93 13.06 3.55 -2.72
CA VAL A 93 13.57 2.30 -2.13
C VAL A 93 13.27 1.10 -3.04
N LEU A 94 12.03 0.96 -3.52
CA LEU A 94 11.66 -0.15 -4.40
C LEU A 94 12.46 -0.10 -5.71
N ARG A 95 12.63 1.07 -6.32
CA ARG A 95 13.47 1.19 -7.53
C ARG A 95 14.92 0.81 -7.29
N ALA A 96 15.51 1.22 -6.16
CA ALA A 96 16.86 0.85 -5.81
C ALA A 96 17.00 -0.66 -5.57
N ALA A 97 16.04 -1.27 -4.87
CA ALA A 97 16.01 -2.70 -4.61
C ALA A 97 15.93 -3.53 -5.91
N GLY A 98 15.10 -3.11 -6.88
CA GLY A 98 14.98 -3.79 -8.17
C GLY A 98 16.22 -3.69 -9.07
N GLN A 99 17.09 -2.70 -8.83
CA GLN A 99 18.36 -2.53 -9.55
C GLN A 99 19.52 -3.26 -8.86
N ALA A 100 19.40 -3.57 -7.57
CA ALA A 100 20.41 -4.30 -6.84
C ALA A 100 20.44 -5.74 -7.32
N SER A 101 21.47 -6.10 -8.09
CA SER A 101 21.79 -7.50 -8.42
C SER A 101 22.42 -8.20 -7.20
N GLY A 102 21.67 -8.31 -6.10
CA GLY A 102 22.05 -9.07 -4.91
C GLY A 102 21.23 -10.36 -4.81
N ALA A 103 21.85 -11.44 -4.35
CA ALA A 103 21.12 -12.68 -4.09
C ALA A 103 20.05 -12.43 -3.01
N ALA A 104 18.85 -12.95 -3.27
CA ALA A 104 17.77 -13.15 -2.30
C ALA A 104 18.34 -13.54 -0.92
N GLY A 105 17.98 -12.77 0.12
CA GLY A 105 18.33 -13.09 1.51
C GLY A 105 19.74 -12.77 2.03
N ALA A 106 20.55 -11.91 1.38
CA ALA A 106 21.82 -11.46 1.97
C ALA A 106 21.61 -10.26 2.92
N ALA A 107 21.43 -10.54 4.21
CA ALA A 107 21.60 -9.60 5.32
C ALA A 107 23.00 -9.71 5.93
#